data_AF-A0A1A5YDU6-F1
#
_entry.id   AF-A0A1A5YDU6-F1
#
_cell.length_a   1.000
_cell.length_b   1.000
_cell.length_c   1.000
_cell.angle_alpha   90.00
_cell.angle_beta   90.00
_cell.angle_gamma   90.00
#
_symmetry.space_group_name_H-M   'P 1'
#
loop_
_entity.id
_entity.type
_entity.pdbx_description
1 polymer ?
#
loop_
_entity_poly.entity_id
_entity_poly.type
_entity_poly.pdbx_seq_one_letter_code
_entity_poly.pdbx_strand_id
1 'polypeptide(L)'
;MKQTCVGLLLLLTPLLLAGCFFTQSNESVSRNPLELPPVTITPQDYYTIKLVFMGIPQNDEVLVEDKINQYLQEKIGARLDMVPIDWGQWEDRVNLMIASREKVDIIFTSQWSKHAVNVGKGAFLELSDLLQQYGAGILNSLDPVLLEGSKIDGGIYGIPTNKEMASQGGIIYRADIAEELGLDMDAVHSVADLGEIFQKVKENKPDMLPIYMKQGETFNAHYIGNYDALGDTSIPGFILKDGTDTVVRPNYAIDRYLETWHITRDYFLSGYINADATTNQTMNTDALGAGNVFAITSSLKPGKAEEIAIQINMVGKLAQKELNTKTIATSETAGSMLGISTTSDNPVLAMKLINLLHSDAYLNNLLNYGIEGRHYERVSDKVITRTKGTEDYNLGANWMFGNQFLNDVWDTESPDKWEKFRQFNEGATLSPGLGFVFDSTPVKSEVAAVVNIDRQYISALDTGSVDIDRVLPDYIQKLKTAGIEVIIKEKQRQFDQFIREQAERRRRL
;
A
#
# COMPACT_ATOMS: atom_id res chain seq x y z
N MET A 1 9.12 58.42 -26.32
CA MET A 1 8.55 58.92 -27.60
C MET A 1 8.56 57.78 -28.61
N LYS A 2 7.37 57.43 -29.14
CA LYS A 2 7.04 56.60 -30.33
C LYS A 2 7.46 55.11 -30.27
N GLN A 3 6.56 54.15 -29.99
CA GLN A 3 5.44 53.60 -30.80
C GLN A 3 5.84 53.16 -32.21
N THR A 4 5.74 51.85 -32.49
CA THR A 4 4.81 51.30 -33.51
C THR A 4 4.59 49.80 -33.34
N CYS A 5 3.31 49.43 -33.35
CA CYS A 5 2.74 48.09 -33.37
C CYS A 5 2.77 47.48 -34.78
N VAL A 6 2.77 46.15 -34.86
CA VAL A 6 2.22 45.41 -36.01
C VAL A 6 1.25 44.37 -35.44
N GLY A 7 -0.03 44.53 -35.78
CA GLY A 7 -1.11 43.64 -35.38
C GLY A 7 -1.32 42.51 -36.39
N LEU A 8 -1.81 41.37 -35.90
CA LEU A 8 -2.36 40.30 -36.72
C LEU A 8 -3.83 40.11 -36.34
N LEU A 9 -4.67 40.21 -37.38
CA LEU A 9 -6.13 40.15 -37.39
C LEU A 9 -6.63 38.75 -37.01
N LEU A 10 -7.53 38.65 -36.03
CA LEU A 10 -8.36 37.47 -35.77
C LEU A 10 -9.82 37.84 -36.07
N LEU A 11 -10.35 37.27 -37.15
CA LEU A 11 -11.73 37.39 -37.60
C LEU A 11 -12.65 36.52 -36.73
N LEU A 12 -13.52 37.18 -35.96
CA LEU A 12 -14.71 36.59 -35.36
C LEU A 12 -15.87 36.59 -36.38
N THR A 13 -16.53 35.46 -36.57
CA THR A 13 -17.86 35.36 -37.17
C THR A 13 -18.87 34.79 -36.15
N PRO A 14 -20.07 35.38 -36.01
CA PRO A 14 -21.10 34.94 -35.08
C PRO A 14 -22.07 33.96 -35.76
N LEU A 15 -22.62 33.00 -35.02
CA LEU A 15 -23.86 32.31 -35.44
C LEU A 15 -24.96 32.46 -34.38
N LEU A 16 -26.13 32.73 -34.92
CA LEU A 16 -27.35 33.22 -34.29
C LEU A 16 -28.10 32.17 -33.48
N LEU A 17 -28.78 32.66 -32.44
CA LEU A 17 -29.90 32.00 -31.78
C LEU A 17 -31.09 31.80 -32.74
N ALA A 18 -31.70 30.62 -32.67
CA ALA A 18 -33.11 30.43 -32.99
C ALA A 18 -33.73 29.56 -31.88
N GLY A 19 -34.62 30.16 -31.10
CA GLY A 19 -35.48 29.45 -30.16
C GLY A 19 -36.79 29.02 -30.82
N CYS A 20 -37.32 27.89 -30.38
CA CYS A 20 -38.75 27.58 -30.45
C CYS A 20 -39.17 26.89 -29.15
N PHE A 21 -40.34 27.29 -28.68
CA PHE A 21 -40.99 26.95 -27.42
C PHE A 21 -42.16 25.98 -27.68
N PHE A 22 -42.57 25.24 -26.63
CA PHE A 22 -43.73 24.33 -26.49
C PHE A 22 -43.60 22.94 -27.15
N THR A 23 -43.93 21.79 -26.54
CA THR A 23 -44.91 21.44 -25.48
C THR A 23 -44.46 20.21 -24.66
N GLN A 24 -44.95 20.12 -23.42
CA GLN A 24 -44.84 19.01 -22.48
C GLN A 24 -45.60 17.75 -22.94
N SER A 25 -44.97 16.58 -22.85
CA SER A 25 -45.67 15.29 -22.74
C SER A 25 -44.86 14.34 -21.86
N ASN A 26 -45.48 13.90 -20.76
CA ASN A 26 -45.00 12.84 -19.87
C ASN A 26 -45.02 11.49 -20.60
N GLU A 27 -43.87 10.86 -20.80
CA GLU A 27 -43.78 9.41 -21.01
C GLU A 27 -42.62 8.83 -20.18
N SER A 28 -42.95 7.81 -19.41
CA SER A 28 -42.05 7.00 -18.59
C SER A 28 -41.10 6.19 -19.48
N VAL A 29 -39.80 6.45 -19.41
CA VAL A 29 -38.78 5.67 -20.10
C VAL A 29 -38.45 4.41 -19.30
N SER A 30 -38.91 3.27 -19.81
CA SER A 30 -38.45 1.94 -19.42
C SER A 30 -36.96 1.78 -19.78
N ARG A 31 -36.11 1.45 -18.80
CA ARG A 31 -34.71 1.09 -19.03
C ARG A 31 -34.65 -0.38 -19.44
N ASN A 32 -34.37 -0.66 -20.71
CA ASN A 32 -33.86 -1.98 -21.13
C ASN A 32 -32.34 -2.06 -20.90
N PRO A 33 -31.80 -3.22 -20.50
CA PRO A 33 -30.35 -3.40 -20.36
C PRO A 33 -29.64 -3.27 -21.71
N LEU A 34 -28.44 -2.68 -21.70
CA LEU A 34 -27.54 -2.61 -22.86
C LEU A 34 -27.06 -4.03 -23.24
N GLU A 35 -27.54 -4.54 -24.38
CA GLU A 35 -26.88 -5.67 -25.06
C GLU A 35 -25.71 -5.14 -25.91
N LEU A 36 -24.51 -5.64 -25.63
CA LEU A 36 -23.32 -5.39 -26.44
C LEU A 36 -23.27 -6.36 -27.64
N PRO A 37 -22.80 -5.91 -28.82
CA PRO A 37 -22.70 -6.78 -29.98
C PRO A 37 -21.62 -7.86 -29.78
N PRO A 38 -21.80 -9.06 -30.38
CA PRO A 38 -20.84 -10.14 -30.26
C PRO A 38 -19.55 -9.81 -31.04
N VAL A 39 -18.42 -9.87 -30.34
CA VAL A 39 -17.08 -9.76 -30.93
C VAL A 39 -16.65 -11.14 -31.42
N THR A 40 -16.44 -11.27 -32.72
CA THR A 40 -15.82 -12.46 -33.32
C THR A 40 -14.30 -12.34 -33.15
N ILE A 41 -13.69 -13.18 -32.31
CA ILE A 41 -12.26 -13.12 -32.02
C ILE A 41 -11.50 -14.10 -32.91
N THR A 42 -10.59 -13.60 -33.74
CA THR A 42 -9.52 -14.42 -34.33
C THR A 42 -8.27 -14.39 -33.45
N PRO A 43 -7.34 -15.36 -33.55
CA PRO A 43 -6.21 -15.52 -32.62
C PRO A 43 -5.25 -14.31 -32.48
N GLN A 44 -5.46 -13.23 -33.24
CA GLN A 44 -4.68 -12.00 -33.21
C GLN A 44 -5.44 -10.78 -32.62
N ASP A 45 -6.69 -10.95 -32.16
CA ASP A 45 -7.58 -9.87 -31.70
C ASP A 45 -7.92 -9.91 -30.21
N TYR A 46 -7.21 -10.68 -29.38
CA TYR A 46 -7.50 -10.71 -27.95
C TYR A 46 -7.20 -9.36 -27.29
N TYR A 47 -8.17 -8.87 -26.51
CA TYR A 47 -7.97 -7.68 -25.69
C TYR A 47 -6.82 -7.90 -24.71
N THR A 48 -5.88 -6.96 -24.66
CA THR A 48 -4.72 -7.02 -23.76
C THR A 48 -4.99 -6.14 -22.56
N ILE A 49 -5.13 -6.77 -21.39
CA ILE A 49 -5.35 -6.13 -20.10
C ILE A 49 -4.01 -5.58 -19.62
N LYS A 50 -3.94 -4.27 -19.36
CA LYS A 50 -2.76 -3.64 -18.76
C LYS A 50 -2.83 -3.63 -17.24
N LEU A 51 -1.86 -4.28 -16.59
CA LEU A 51 -1.73 -4.37 -15.14
C LEU A 51 -0.53 -3.54 -14.67
N VAL A 52 -0.80 -2.40 -14.03
CA VAL A 52 0.21 -1.50 -13.48
C VAL A 52 0.41 -1.79 -11.99
N PHE A 53 1.63 -2.07 -11.55
CA PHE A 53 1.92 -2.42 -10.15
C PHE A 53 3.35 -2.02 -9.74
N MET A 54 3.63 -2.08 -8.43
CA MET A 54 4.93 -1.70 -7.88
C MET A 54 5.96 -2.83 -8.07
N GLY A 55 7.09 -2.55 -8.69
CA GLY A 55 8.11 -3.56 -8.94
C GLY A 55 9.11 -3.10 -9.98
N ILE A 56 10.06 -3.97 -10.31
CA ILE A 56 11.03 -3.73 -11.39
C ILE A 56 10.79 -4.74 -12.52
N PRO A 57 11.00 -4.35 -13.78
CA PRO A 57 10.98 -5.28 -14.90
C PRO A 57 11.90 -6.48 -14.65
N GLN A 58 11.41 -7.68 -14.93
CA GLN A 58 12.18 -8.93 -14.79
C GLN A 58 12.87 -9.31 -16.10
N ASN A 59 14.00 -10.02 -16.05
CA ASN A 59 14.71 -10.47 -17.25
C ASN A 59 13.82 -11.36 -18.14
N ASP A 60 13.08 -12.27 -17.52
CA ASP A 60 12.21 -13.23 -18.19
C ASP A 60 10.72 -12.78 -18.20
N GLU A 61 10.43 -11.48 -17.99
CA GLU A 61 9.05 -10.95 -17.94
C GLU A 61 8.23 -11.32 -19.19
N VAL A 62 8.75 -11.02 -20.38
CA VAL A 62 8.09 -11.33 -21.67
C VAL A 62 7.83 -12.83 -21.83
N LEU A 63 8.76 -13.68 -21.38
CA LEU A 63 8.62 -15.12 -21.46
C LEU A 63 7.48 -15.63 -20.55
N VAL A 64 7.39 -15.09 -19.33
CA VAL A 64 6.33 -15.43 -18.39
C VAL A 64 4.98 -14.88 -18.87
N GLU A 65 4.94 -13.64 -19.37
CA GLU A 65 3.75 -13.06 -19.98
C GLU A 65 3.23 -13.88 -21.16
N ASP A 66 4.09 -14.35 -22.06
CA ASP A 66 3.68 -15.20 -23.17
C ASP A 66 3.04 -16.50 -22.66
N LYS A 67 3.57 -17.07 -21.58
CA LYS A 67 2.98 -18.27 -20.96
C LYS A 67 1.64 -17.97 -20.29
N ILE A 68 1.53 -16.85 -19.58
CA ILE A 68 0.27 -16.36 -19.01
C ILE A 68 -0.75 -16.12 -20.12
N ASN A 69 -0.34 -15.49 -21.22
CA ASN A 69 -1.18 -15.14 -22.35
C ASN A 69 -1.77 -16.38 -23.03
N GLN A 70 -0.98 -17.42 -23.25
CA GLN A 70 -1.50 -18.71 -23.75
C GLN A 70 -2.61 -19.25 -22.84
N TYR A 71 -2.43 -19.17 -21.52
CA TYR A 71 -3.41 -19.65 -20.55
C TYR A 71 -4.68 -18.77 -20.51
N LEU A 72 -4.53 -17.44 -20.50
CA LEU A 72 -5.63 -16.49 -20.43
C LEU A 72 -6.49 -16.43 -21.71
N GLN A 73 -5.89 -16.69 -22.87
CA GLN A 73 -6.63 -16.77 -24.14
C GLN A 73 -7.69 -17.87 -24.09
N GLU A 74 -7.35 -19.05 -23.57
CA GLU A 74 -8.30 -20.15 -23.41
C GLU A 74 -9.31 -19.88 -22.28
N LYS A 75 -8.86 -19.28 -21.18
CA LYS A 75 -9.67 -19.13 -19.96
C LYS A 75 -10.68 -18.00 -20.03
N ILE A 76 -10.27 -16.84 -20.53
CA ILE A 76 -11.08 -15.61 -20.52
C ILE A 76 -11.07 -14.87 -21.87
N GLY A 77 -10.36 -15.38 -22.88
CA GLY A 77 -10.24 -14.70 -24.17
C GLY A 77 -9.51 -13.37 -24.07
N ALA A 78 -8.43 -13.31 -23.28
CA ALA A 78 -7.68 -12.08 -23.05
C ALA A 78 -6.16 -12.35 -23.01
N ARG A 79 -5.41 -11.26 -23.07
CA ARG A 79 -3.97 -11.20 -22.80
C ARG A 79 -3.70 -10.27 -21.61
N LEU A 80 -2.51 -10.38 -21.03
CA LEU A 80 -1.95 -9.56 -19.98
C LEU A 80 -0.69 -8.85 -20.52
N ASP A 81 -0.57 -7.59 -20.17
CA ASP A 81 0.62 -6.73 -20.30
C ASP A 81 0.91 -6.18 -18.90
N MET A 82 2.02 -6.63 -18.31
CA MET A 82 2.49 -6.25 -16.99
C MET A 82 3.33 -4.98 -17.12
N VAL A 83 3.03 -3.99 -16.29
CA VAL A 83 3.70 -2.70 -16.27
C VAL A 83 4.23 -2.44 -14.86
N PRO A 84 5.35 -3.09 -14.47
CA PRO A 84 5.98 -2.80 -13.19
C PRO A 84 6.57 -1.39 -13.19
N ILE A 85 6.37 -0.68 -12.08
CA ILE A 85 6.93 0.65 -11.83
C ILE A 85 7.72 0.60 -10.53
N ASP A 86 8.97 1.04 -10.60
CA ASP A 86 9.87 1.06 -9.46
C ASP A 86 9.28 1.80 -8.25
N TRP A 87 9.55 1.29 -7.05
CA TRP A 87 9.02 1.84 -5.79
C TRP A 87 9.30 3.34 -5.63
N GLY A 88 10.50 3.80 -6.00
CA GLY A 88 10.88 5.21 -5.91
C GLY A 88 10.18 6.10 -6.93
N GLN A 89 9.66 5.54 -8.02
CA GLN A 89 8.96 6.26 -9.09
C GLN A 89 7.44 6.12 -9.03
N TRP A 90 6.92 5.21 -8.19
CA TRP A 90 5.52 4.82 -8.18
C TRP A 90 4.57 6.00 -8.07
N GLU A 91 4.73 6.85 -7.06
CA GLU A 91 3.80 7.94 -6.81
C GLU A 91 3.74 8.93 -7.98
N ASP A 92 4.89 9.35 -8.51
CA ASP A 92 4.95 10.32 -9.59
C ASP A 92 4.36 9.76 -10.89
N ARG A 93 4.67 8.50 -11.20
CA ARG A 93 4.17 7.82 -12.41
C ARG A 93 2.66 7.61 -12.36
N VAL A 94 2.12 7.08 -11.25
CA VAL A 94 0.68 6.88 -11.11
C VAL A 94 -0.08 8.20 -11.08
N ASN A 95 0.45 9.24 -10.43
CA ASN A 95 -0.16 10.56 -10.45
C ASN A 95 -0.23 11.14 -11.87
N LEU A 96 0.86 11.03 -12.64
CA LEU A 96 0.89 11.47 -14.04
C LEU A 96 -0.09 10.67 -14.90
N MET A 97 -0.12 9.34 -14.75
CA MET A 97 -1.02 8.42 -15.47
C MET A 97 -2.49 8.76 -15.24
N ILE A 98 -2.89 8.99 -13.97
CA ILE A 98 -4.25 9.39 -13.60
C ILE A 98 -4.58 10.77 -14.17
N ALA A 99 -3.67 11.74 -14.05
CA ALA A 99 -3.88 13.11 -14.52
C ALA A 99 -3.98 13.21 -16.04
N SER A 100 -3.21 12.40 -16.78
CA SER A 100 -3.21 12.35 -18.25
C SER A 100 -4.35 11.50 -18.82
N ARG A 101 -5.11 10.80 -17.97
CA ARG A 101 -6.15 9.82 -18.38
C ARG A 101 -5.58 8.76 -19.31
N GLU A 102 -4.37 8.29 -19.02
CA GLU A 102 -3.72 7.21 -19.77
C GLU A 102 -4.59 5.95 -19.79
N LYS A 103 -4.60 5.24 -20.92
CA LYS A 103 -5.37 4.01 -21.11
C LYS A 103 -4.70 2.83 -20.43
N VAL A 104 -5.18 2.52 -19.23
CA VAL A 104 -4.83 1.35 -18.43
C VAL A 104 -6.08 0.66 -17.88
N ASP A 105 -5.96 -0.63 -17.53
CA ASP A 105 -7.08 -1.44 -17.04
C ASP A 105 -7.08 -1.62 -15.54
N ILE A 106 -5.99 -2.15 -15.00
CA ILE A 106 -5.84 -2.47 -13.59
C ILE A 106 -4.63 -1.70 -13.04
N ILE A 107 -4.81 -1.06 -11.90
CA ILE A 107 -3.73 -0.39 -11.18
C ILE A 107 -3.74 -0.93 -9.74
N PHE A 108 -2.56 -1.35 -9.26
CA PHE A 108 -2.36 -1.56 -7.84
C PHE A 108 -2.73 -0.31 -7.05
N THR A 109 -3.40 -0.47 -5.91
CA THR A 109 -3.79 0.64 -5.05
C THR A 109 -3.86 0.20 -3.60
N SER A 110 -3.66 1.14 -2.69
CA SER A 110 -3.75 0.89 -1.25
C SER A 110 -4.07 2.17 -0.50
N GLN A 111 -4.55 2.06 0.73
CA GLN A 111 -4.79 3.20 1.61
C GLN A 111 -3.54 4.08 1.73
N TRP A 112 -2.37 3.47 1.94
CA TRP A 112 -1.08 4.17 2.06
C TRP A 112 -0.57 4.74 0.74
N SER A 113 -1.14 4.32 -0.40
CA SER A 113 -0.83 4.86 -1.75
C SER A 113 -1.98 5.72 -2.29
N LYS A 114 -2.54 6.60 -1.45
CA LYS A 114 -3.51 7.64 -1.84
C LYS A 114 -4.78 7.11 -2.49
N HIS A 115 -5.22 5.89 -2.16
CA HIS A 115 -6.41 5.28 -2.77
C HIS A 115 -7.65 6.19 -2.70
N ALA A 116 -8.00 6.69 -1.51
CA ALA A 116 -9.17 7.55 -1.32
C ALA A 116 -9.09 8.84 -2.14
N VAL A 117 -7.91 9.47 -2.19
CA VAL A 117 -7.65 10.66 -3.03
C VAL A 117 -7.84 10.34 -4.51
N ASN A 118 -7.37 9.17 -4.97
CA ASN A 118 -7.50 8.75 -6.35
C ASN A 118 -8.94 8.35 -6.73
N VAL A 119 -9.70 7.78 -5.79
CA VAL A 119 -11.17 7.60 -5.94
C VAL A 119 -11.86 8.95 -6.12
N GLY A 120 -11.56 9.94 -5.28
CA GLY A 120 -12.10 11.30 -5.41
C GLY A 120 -11.73 12.01 -6.73
N LYS A 121 -10.62 11.63 -7.38
CA LYS A 121 -10.24 12.09 -8.72
C LYS A 121 -10.95 11.35 -9.86
N GLY A 122 -11.76 10.33 -9.56
CA GLY A 122 -12.39 9.46 -10.55
C GLY A 122 -11.40 8.52 -11.25
N ALA A 123 -10.34 8.09 -10.56
CA ALA A 123 -9.37 7.15 -11.12
C ALA A 123 -9.93 5.73 -11.23
N PHE A 124 -10.76 5.30 -10.27
CA PHE A 124 -11.24 3.92 -10.17
C PHE A 124 -12.76 3.80 -10.38
N LEU A 125 -13.20 2.71 -11.00
CA LEU A 125 -14.61 2.33 -11.10
C LEU A 125 -15.11 1.84 -9.74
N GLU A 126 -16.39 2.08 -9.47
CA GLU A 126 -17.12 1.36 -8.41
C GLU A 126 -17.36 -0.07 -8.93
N LEU A 127 -17.01 -1.07 -8.11
CA LEU A 127 -16.85 -2.46 -8.54
C LEU A 127 -17.98 -3.38 -8.09
N SER A 128 -18.99 -2.91 -7.34
CA SER A 128 -19.99 -3.77 -6.71
C SER A 128 -20.74 -4.64 -7.72
N ASP A 129 -21.22 -4.05 -8.83
CA ASP A 129 -21.95 -4.79 -9.86
C ASP A 129 -21.05 -5.79 -10.61
N LEU A 130 -19.81 -5.40 -10.92
CA LEU A 130 -18.83 -6.27 -11.58
C LEU A 130 -18.43 -7.44 -10.68
N LEU A 131 -18.21 -7.17 -9.40
CA LEU A 131 -17.87 -8.16 -8.38
C LEU A 131 -18.99 -9.19 -8.22
N GLN A 132 -20.25 -8.74 -8.14
CA GLN A 132 -21.39 -9.65 -8.05
C GLN A 132 -21.56 -10.54 -9.29
N GLN A 133 -21.32 -10.00 -10.49
CA GLN A 133 -21.52 -10.75 -11.74
C GLN A 133 -20.34 -11.65 -12.11
N TYR A 134 -19.10 -11.23 -11.84
CA TYR A 134 -17.88 -11.87 -12.36
C TYR A 134 -16.85 -12.25 -11.29
N GLY A 135 -17.12 -11.95 -10.02
CA GLY A 135 -16.15 -12.05 -8.92
C GLY A 135 -16.41 -13.19 -7.93
N ALA A 136 -17.03 -14.30 -8.35
CA ALA A 136 -17.36 -15.41 -7.46
C ALA A 136 -16.14 -16.01 -6.72
N GLY A 137 -14.98 -16.10 -7.37
CA GLY A 137 -13.72 -16.53 -6.75
C GLY A 137 -13.21 -15.54 -5.69
N ILE A 138 -13.41 -14.24 -5.91
CA ILE A 138 -13.10 -13.19 -4.91
C ILE A 138 -14.01 -13.37 -3.69
N LEU A 139 -15.32 -13.44 -3.90
CA LEU A 139 -16.32 -13.55 -2.83
C LEU A 139 -16.18 -14.84 -2.02
N ASN A 140 -15.73 -15.93 -2.64
CA ASN A 140 -15.51 -17.21 -1.96
C ASN A 140 -14.18 -17.27 -1.18
N SER A 141 -13.19 -16.45 -1.54
CA SER A 141 -11.85 -16.52 -0.94
C SER A 141 -11.61 -15.47 0.14
N LEU A 142 -12.15 -14.26 -0.01
CA LEU A 142 -11.92 -13.16 0.92
C LEU A 142 -12.75 -13.29 2.19
N ASP A 143 -12.11 -12.98 3.32
CA ASP A 143 -12.85 -12.66 4.55
C ASP A 143 -13.70 -11.40 4.30
N PRO A 144 -15.00 -11.40 4.62
CA PRO A 144 -15.86 -10.24 4.44
C PRO A 144 -15.33 -8.96 5.09
N VAL A 145 -14.56 -9.06 6.17
CA VAL A 145 -13.93 -7.91 6.84
C VAL A 145 -13.00 -7.13 5.89
N LEU A 146 -12.31 -7.82 4.97
CA LEU A 146 -11.43 -7.16 4.00
C LEU A 146 -12.22 -6.29 3.02
N LEU A 147 -13.33 -6.83 2.48
CA LEU A 147 -14.18 -6.09 1.55
C LEU A 147 -14.98 -4.98 2.24
N GLU A 148 -15.48 -5.20 3.45
CA GLU A 148 -16.19 -4.17 4.21
C GLU A 148 -15.24 -3.05 4.66
N GLY A 149 -14.04 -3.42 5.11
CA GLY A 149 -13.02 -2.49 5.58
C GLY A 149 -12.35 -1.68 4.47
N SER A 150 -12.47 -2.08 3.20
CA SER A 150 -11.91 -1.34 2.06
C SER A 150 -12.88 -0.36 1.40
N LYS A 151 -14.14 -0.30 1.84
CA LYS A 151 -15.15 0.57 1.25
C LYS A 151 -14.88 2.05 1.50
N ILE A 152 -15.26 2.87 0.53
CA ILE A 152 -15.33 4.34 0.64
C ILE A 152 -16.78 4.74 0.37
N ASP A 153 -17.42 5.39 1.34
CA ASP A 153 -18.85 5.77 1.28
C ASP A 153 -19.79 4.61 0.90
N GLY A 154 -19.41 3.38 1.28
CA GLY A 154 -20.16 2.15 1.00
C GLY A 154 -19.87 1.51 -0.37
N GLY A 155 -19.13 2.19 -1.25
CA GLY A 155 -18.69 1.66 -2.55
C GLY A 155 -17.35 0.91 -2.48
N ILE A 156 -17.16 -0.06 -3.37
CA ILE A 156 -15.92 -0.83 -3.50
C ILE A 156 -15.15 -0.28 -4.70
N TYR A 157 -13.96 0.27 -4.46
CA TYR A 157 -13.12 0.86 -5.53
C TYR A 157 -11.80 0.12 -5.77
N GLY A 158 -11.58 -0.96 -5.03
CA GLY A 158 -10.46 -1.87 -5.19
C GLY A 158 -10.80 -3.22 -4.57
N ILE A 159 -10.30 -4.29 -5.17
CA ILE A 159 -10.44 -5.65 -4.64
C ILE A 159 -9.23 -5.96 -3.76
N PRO A 160 -9.40 -6.19 -2.45
CA PRO A 160 -8.30 -6.55 -1.54
C PRO A 160 -7.62 -7.85 -1.92
N THR A 161 -6.29 -7.90 -1.75
CA THR A 161 -5.55 -9.16 -1.75
C THR A 161 -5.92 -9.98 -0.52
N ASN A 162 -6.18 -11.28 -0.70
CA ASN A 162 -6.36 -12.21 0.40
C ASN A 162 -5.01 -12.61 0.98
N LYS A 163 -4.64 -12.00 2.10
CA LYS A 163 -3.37 -12.19 2.82
C LYS A 163 -3.62 -12.10 4.33
N GLU A 164 -2.56 -12.00 5.14
CA GLU A 164 -2.71 -11.68 6.56
C GLU A 164 -3.48 -10.36 6.76
N MET A 165 -4.47 -10.39 7.66
CA MET A 165 -5.34 -9.25 7.99
C MET A 165 -4.79 -8.45 9.16
N ALA A 166 -4.13 -9.11 10.11
CA ALA A 166 -3.43 -8.43 11.19
C ALA A 166 -2.08 -7.90 10.69
N SER A 167 -1.62 -6.83 11.34
CA SER A 167 -0.27 -6.30 11.19
C SER A 167 0.36 -6.07 12.56
N GLN A 168 1.68 -6.24 12.64
CA GLN A 168 2.47 -5.95 13.82
C GLN A 168 3.76 -5.26 13.37
N GLY A 169 4.24 -4.28 14.11
CA GLY A 169 5.46 -3.56 13.79
C GLY A 169 6.66 -4.08 14.54
N GLY A 170 7.82 -3.98 13.92
CA GLY A 170 9.07 -4.27 14.61
C GLY A 170 10.29 -4.06 13.73
N ILE A 171 11.32 -4.86 13.99
CA ILE A 171 12.55 -4.85 13.21
C ILE A 171 12.82 -6.22 12.58
N ILE A 172 13.52 -6.20 11.45
CA ILE A 172 14.24 -7.36 10.91
C ILE A 172 15.72 -7.10 11.16
N TYR A 173 16.41 -8.09 11.70
CA TYR A 173 17.79 -7.95 12.12
C TYR A 173 18.66 -9.13 11.69
N ARG A 174 19.97 -8.89 11.66
CA ARG A 174 21.02 -9.89 11.41
C ARG A 174 21.14 -10.84 12.59
N ALA A 175 20.41 -11.96 12.52
CA ALA A 175 20.41 -13.00 13.55
C ALA A 175 21.80 -13.61 13.75
N ASP A 176 22.55 -13.80 12.67
CA ASP A 176 23.93 -14.29 12.69
C ASP A 176 24.87 -13.36 13.47
N ILE A 177 24.69 -12.04 13.36
CA ILE A 177 25.44 -11.05 14.14
C ILE A 177 24.96 -11.01 15.58
N ALA A 178 23.66 -11.14 15.82
CA ALA A 178 23.11 -11.18 17.17
C ALA A 178 23.65 -12.39 17.96
N GLU A 179 23.72 -13.55 17.31
CA GLU A 179 24.32 -14.77 17.87
C GLU A 179 25.84 -14.61 18.09
N GLU A 180 26.58 -14.08 17.11
CA GLU A 180 28.02 -13.81 17.21
C GLU A 180 28.36 -12.94 18.43
N LEU A 181 27.54 -11.92 18.69
CA LEU A 181 27.74 -10.96 19.77
C LEU A 181 27.05 -11.35 21.10
N GLY A 182 26.30 -12.46 21.12
CA GLY A 182 25.53 -12.87 22.31
C GLY A 182 24.48 -11.85 22.75
N LEU A 183 23.78 -11.24 21.79
CA LEU A 183 22.74 -10.24 22.08
C LEU A 183 21.47 -10.90 22.62
N ASP A 184 20.96 -10.40 23.74
CA ASP A 184 19.69 -10.83 24.30
C ASP A 184 18.53 -10.13 23.58
N MET A 185 18.13 -10.71 22.45
CA MET A 185 17.00 -10.21 21.67
C MET A 185 15.65 -10.52 22.33
N ASP A 186 15.59 -11.43 23.32
CA ASP A 186 14.36 -11.76 24.02
C ASP A 186 13.92 -10.61 24.94
N ALA A 187 14.89 -9.92 25.56
CA ALA A 187 14.66 -8.74 26.41
C ALA A 187 14.12 -7.50 25.68
N VAL A 188 14.15 -7.47 24.35
CA VAL A 188 13.63 -6.34 23.56
C VAL A 188 12.10 -6.43 23.50
N HIS A 189 11.38 -5.41 23.96
CA HIS A 189 9.91 -5.39 23.87
C HIS A 189 9.36 -4.07 23.31
N SER A 190 10.23 -3.07 23.15
CA SER A 190 9.89 -1.73 22.71
C SER A 190 11.04 -1.10 21.92
N VAL A 191 10.78 0.06 21.30
CA VAL A 191 11.81 0.84 20.61
C VAL A 191 12.93 1.26 21.57
N ALA A 192 12.62 1.54 22.84
CA ALA A 192 13.60 1.97 23.85
C ALA A 192 14.60 0.86 24.23
N ASP A 193 14.16 -0.41 24.24
CA ASP A 193 15.01 -1.55 24.60
C ASP A 193 16.11 -1.82 23.55
N LEU A 194 15.95 -1.29 22.33
CA LEU A 194 16.95 -1.42 21.27
C LEU A 194 18.26 -0.67 21.56
N GLY A 195 18.26 0.30 22.48
CA GLY A 195 19.42 1.12 22.77
C GLY A 195 20.63 0.30 23.21
N GLU A 196 20.42 -0.67 24.12
CA GLU A 196 21.50 -1.56 24.58
C GLU A 196 22.00 -2.49 23.46
N ILE A 197 21.08 -2.98 22.61
CA ILE A 197 21.42 -3.81 21.45
C ILE A 197 22.28 -3.01 20.46
N PHE A 198 21.85 -1.81 20.10
CA PHE A 198 22.56 -0.95 19.16
C PHE A 198 23.90 -0.48 19.71
N GLN A 199 24.00 -0.22 21.01
CA GLN A 199 25.27 0.05 21.67
C GLN A 199 26.25 -1.11 21.49
N LYS A 200 25.85 -2.35 21.83
CA LYS A 200 26.71 -3.53 21.72
C LYS A 200 27.13 -3.79 20.27
N VAL A 201 26.21 -3.63 19.31
CA VAL A 201 26.54 -3.74 17.88
C VAL A 201 27.60 -2.71 17.51
N LYS A 202 27.42 -1.43 17.90
CA LYS A 202 28.34 -0.36 17.54
C LYS A 202 29.72 -0.52 18.18
N GLU A 203 29.79 -0.99 19.42
CA GLU A 203 31.05 -1.22 20.15
C GLU A 203 31.85 -2.39 19.56
N ASN A 204 31.18 -3.47 19.14
CA ASN A 204 31.85 -4.69 18.65
C ASN A 204 32.01 -4.74 17.13
N LYS A 205 31.18 -4.00 16.38
CA LYS A 205 31.18 -3.92 14.91
C LYS A 205 31.06 -2.44 14.48
N PRO A 206 32.12 -1.61 14.67
CA PRO A 206 32.04 -0.16 14.49
C PRO A 206 31.65 0.29 13.08
N ASP A 207 31.98 -0.51 12.06
CA ASP A 207 31.63 -0.26 10.65
C ASP A 207 30.21 -0.69 10.28
N MET A 208 29.55 -1.46 11.16
CA MET A 208 28.15 -1.85 10.97
C MET A 208 27.23 -0.75 11.49
N LEU A 209 26.23 -0.40 10.68
CA LEU A 209 25.17 0.51 11.08
C LEU A 209 24.12 -0.24 11.90
N PRO A 210 23.86 0.12 13.16
CA PRO A 210 22.86 -0.56 13.99
C PRO A 210 21.45 -0.58 13.38
N ILE A 211 20.97 0.56 12.88
CA ILE A 211 19.69 0.61 12.18
C ILE A 211 19.73 1.57 11.00
N TYR A 212 19.22 1.10 9.85
CA TYR A 212 19.02 1.93 8.68
C TYR A 212 17.61 2.53 8.67
N MET A 213 17.51 3.83 8.40
CA MET A 213 16.25 4.55 8.25
C MET A 213 16.22 5.38 6.96
N LYS A 214 15.01 5.56 6.45
CA LYS A 214 14.66 6.56 5.44
C LYS A 214 13.27 7.10 5.72
N GLN A 215 12.86 8.12 4.96
CA GLN A 215 11.49 8.63 5.03
C GLN A 215 10.46 7.47 4.89
N GLY A 216 9.54 7.39 5.86
CA GLY A 216 8.49 6.38 5.94
C GLY A 216 8.92 5.03 6.57
N GLU A 217 10.21 4.79 6.73
CA GLU A 217 10.78 3.59 7.36
C GLU A 217 11.53 3.99 8.63
N THR A 218 10.74 4.34 9.66
CA THR A 218 11.20 4.87 10.95
C THR A 218 10.42 4.23 12.09
N PHE A 219 10.83 4.49 13.35
CA PHE A 219 10.06 4.01 14.51
C PHE A 219 8.67 4.64 14.65
N ASN A 220 8.43 5.79 14.00
CA ASN A 220 7.09 6.41 13.94
C ASN A 220 6.27 5.97 12.71
N ALA A 221 6.75 4.99 11.94
CA ALA A 221 5.93 4.36 10.92
C ALA A 221 4.63 3.82 11.54
N HIS A 222 3.53 3.95 10.81
CA HIS A 222 2.19 3.61 11.30
C HIS A 222 2.05 2.18 11.86
N TYR A 223 2.85 1.25 11.32
CA TYR A 223 2.88 -0.15 11.75
C TYR A 223 3.67 -0.38 13.05
N ILE A 224 4.64 0.47 13.43
CA ILE A 224 5.38 0.39 14.72
C ILE A 224 4.65 1.20 15.79
N GLY A 225 4.28 2.45 15.48
CA GLY A 225 3.61 3.32 16.44
C GLY A 225 2.15 2.94 16.72
N ASN A 226 1.58 2.02 15.94
CA ASN A 226 0.15 1.68 15.95
C ASN A 226 -0.74 2.92 15.73
N TYR A 227 -0.38 3.75 14.74
CA TYR A 227 -1.14 4.96 14.40
C TYR A 227 -2.17 4.66 13.30
N ASP A 228 -3.44 4.98 13.57
CA ASP A 228 -4.49 4.96 12.55
C ASP A 228 -4.68 6.37 11.99
N ALA A 229 -4.36 6.56 10.71
CA ALA A 229 -4.50 7.84 10.01
C ALA A 229 -5.96 8.16 9.63
N LEU A 230 -6.87 7.20 9.83
CA LEU A 230 -8.30 7.33 9.51
C LEU A 230 -8.54 7.65 8.03
N GLY A 231 -7.79 6.99 7.14
CA GLY A 231 -7.74 7.29 5.70
C GLY A 231 -6.32 7.58 5.26
N ASP A 232 -6.13 8.50 4.31
CA ASP A 232 -4.83 8.83 3.71
C ASP A 232 -3.75 9.20 4.75
N THR A 233 -2.62 8.50 4.74
CA THR A 233 -1.51 8.68 5.70
C THR A 233 -0.80 10.02 5.57
N SER A 234 -0.97 10.73 4.44
CA SER A 234 -0.41 12.06 4.25
C SER A 234 -1.21 13.15 4.95
N ILE A 235 -2.46 12.88 5.37
CA ILE A 235 -3.33 13.87 6.02
C ILE A 235 -3.24 13.71 7.54
N PRO A 236 -2.76 14.71 8.28
CA PRO A 236 -2.64 14.62 9.73
C PRO A 236 -3.94 14.34 10.47
N GLY A 237 -3.80 13.84 11.69
CA GLY A 237 -4.92 13.46 12.55
C GLY A 237 -5.00 11.95 12.67
N PHE A 238 -4.64 11.47 13.85
CA PHE A 238 -4.52 10.04 14.16
C PHE A 238 -5.27 9.68 15.43
N ILE A 239 -5.63 8.40 15.52
CA ILE A 239 -5.90 7.71 16.79
C ILE A 239 -4.89 6.57 16.97
N LEU A 240 -4.88 5.94 18.13
CA LEU A 240 -4.09 4.73 18.36
C LEU A 240 -4.93 3.50 18.00
N LYS A 241 -4.41 2.63 17.12
CA LYS A 241 -5.02 1.36 16.71
C LYS A 241 -5.21 0.40 17.87
N ASP A 242 -4.29 0.46 18.83
CA ASP A 242 -4.19 -0.42 19.99
C ASP A 242 -4.79 0.20 21.27
N GLY A 243 -5.55 1.29 21.12
CA GLY A 243 -6.28 1.95 22.21
C GLY A 243 -7.80 1.94 21.98
N THR A 244 -8.53 2.49 22.96
CA THR A 244 -9.99 2.68 22.87
C THR A 244 -10.40 4.13 22.66
N ASP A 245 -9.45 5.05 22.67
CA ASP A 245 -9.70 6.48 22.51
C ASP A 245 -10.02 6.82 21.05
N THR A 246 -11.08 7.60 20.85
CA THR A 246 -11.57 8.03 19.52
C THR A 246 -11.29 9.50 19.24
N VAL A 247 -10.50 10.17 20.08
CA VAL A 247 -10.10 11.56 19.88
C VAL A 247 -8.95 11.65 18.87
N VAL A 248 -9.25 12.25 17.72
CA VAL A 248 -8.32 12.52 16.63
C VAL A 248 -7.34 13.61 17.05
N ARG A 249 -6.04 13.33 16.95
CA ARG A 249 -4.98 14.25 17.36
C ARG A 249 -3.93 14.42 16.26
N PRO A 250 -3.33 15.62 16.09
CA PRO A 250 -2.10 15.73 15.33
C PRO A 250 -0.98 14.93 16.02
N ASN A 251 0.01 14.48 15.25
CA ASN A 251 1.14 13.69 15.75
C ASN A 251 1.83 14.29 16.99
N TYR A 252 2.10 15.60 16.99
CA TYR A 252 2.75 16.30 18.10
C TYR A 252 1.91 16.38 19.38
N ALA A 253 0.65 15.94 19.35
CA ALA A 253 -0.23 15.85 20.52
C ALA A 253 -0.46 14.40 20.97
N ILE A 254 0.32 13.45 20.45
CA ILE A 254 0.28 12.03 20.83
C ILE A 254 1.57 11.72 21.59
N ASP A 255 1.46 11.43 22.88
CA ASP A 255 2.61 11.22 23.77
C ASP A 255 3.59 10.16 23.25
N ARG A 256 3.05 9.02 22.76
CA ARG A 256 3.84 7.95 22.13
C ARG A 256 4.68 8.43 20.95
N TYR A 257 4.15 9.36 20.15
CA TYR A 257 4.83 9.90 18.97
C TYR A 257 5.98 10.82 19.38
N LEU A 258 5.73 11.68 20.38
CA LEU A 258 6.75 12.57 20.95
C LEU A 258 7.88 11.79 21.62
N GLU A 259 7.55 10.79 22.43
CA GLU A 259 8.52 9.91 23.08
C GLU A 259 9.41 9.19 22.04
N THR A 260 8.79 8.67 20.98
CA THR A 260 9.52 8.01 19.89
C THR A 260 10.47 8.97 19.16
N TRP A 261 10.09 10.24 18.98
CA TRP A 261 11.02 11.25 18.45
C TRP A 261 12.24 11.41 19.34
N HIS A 262 12.05 11.57 20.65
CA HIS A 262 13.17 11.75 21.58
C HIS A 262 14.12 10.52 21.59
N ILE A 263 13.57 9.30 21.64
CA ILE A 263 14.38 8.07 21.55
C ILE A 263 15.16 8.03 20.22
N THR A 264 14.49 8.34 19.11
CA THR A 264 15.12 8.33 17.79
C THR A 264 16.24 9.38 17.69
N ARG A 265 16.06 10.54 18.31
CA ARG A 265 17.10 11.58 18.41
C ARG A 265 18.31 11.09 19.18
N ASP A 266 18.12 10.40 20.29
CA ASP A 266 19.23 9.83 21.07
C ASP A 266 20.00 8.78 20.26
N TYR A 267 19.29 7.95 19.49
CA TYR A 267 19.92 6.98 18.59
C TYR A 267 20.66 7.65 17.42
N PHE A 268 20.13 8.74 16.87
CA PHE A 268 20.81 9.52 15.85
C PHE A 268 22.10 10.14 16.39
N LEU A 269 22.05 10.78 17.56
CA LEU A 269 23.22 11.39 18.22
C LEU A 269 24.28 10.35 18.62
N SER A 270 23.85 9.13 18.93
CA SER A 270 24.74 8.00 19.24
C SER A 270 25.34 7.33 17.99
N GLY A 271 24.98 7.79 16.78
CA GLY A 271 25.48 7.25 15.52
C GLY A 271 24.93 5.87 15.19
N TYR A 272 23.76 5.52 15.72
CA TYR A 272 23.08 4.24 15.45
C TYR A 272 22.28 4.28 14.15
N ILE A 273 21.87 5.49 13.73
CA ILE A 273 21.10 5.77 12.51
C ILE A 273 22.03 6.35 11.45
N ASN A 274 21.79 6.04 10.17
CA ASN A 274 22.54 6.61 9.06
C ASN A 274 22.41 8.14 9.01
N ALA A 275 23.54 8.82 8.82
CA ALA A 275 23.60 10.29 8.83
C ALA A 275 22.78 10.96 7.71
N ASP A 276 22.49 10.23 6.64
CA ASP A 276 21.73 10.69 5.47
C ASP A 276 20.25 10.26 5.49
N ALA A 277 19.73 9.78 6.63
CA ALA A 277 18.37 9.22 6.77
C ALA A 277 17.25 10.14 6.26
N THR A 278 17.42 11.46 6.32
CA THR A 278 16.42 12.42 5.83
C THR A 278 16.31 12.48 4.31
N THR A 279 17.39 12.16 3.59
CA THR A 279 17.52 12.38 2.15
C THR A 279 17.67 11.08 1.36
N ASN A 280 18.14 10.01 2.00
CA ASN A 280 18.38 8.73 1.35
C ASN A 280 17.07 8.11 0.84
N GLN A 281 17.10 7.57 -0.37
CA GLN A 281 15.97 6.94 -1.05
C GLN A 281 16.14 5.43 -1.24
N THR A 282 17.31 4.87 -0.91
CA THR A 282 17.57 3.43 -0.97
C THR A 282 16.58 2.69 -0.08
N MET A 283 15.93 1.66 -0.62
CA MET A 283 15.01 0.83 0.13
C MET A 283 15.75 0.17 1.31
N ASN A 284 15.09 0.10 2.46
CA ASN A 284 15.68 -0.48 3.66
C ASN A 284 16.11 -1.95 3.45
N THR A 285 15.36 -2.72 2.67
CA THR A 285 15.73 -4.09 2.26
C THR A 285 17.05 -4.13 1.49
N ASP A 286 17.27 -3.19 0.56
CA ASP A 286 18.50 -3.13 -0.23
C ASP A 286 19.70 -2.72 0.64
N ALA A 287 19.47 -1.77 1.56
CA ALA A 287 20.48 -1.37 2.55
C ALA A 287 20.86 -2.54 3.48
N LEU A 288 19.89 -3.35 3.91
CA LEU A 288 20.16 -4.58 4.66
C LEU A 288 20.96 -5.59 3.82
N GLY A 289 20.59 -5.78 2.56
CA GLY A 289 21.23 -6.71 1.63
C GLY A 289 22.69 -6.35 1.29
N ALA A 290 23.05 -5.06 1.38
CA ALA A 290 24.44 -4.61 1.26
C ALA A 290 25.37 -5.15 2.35
N GLY A 291 24.81 -5.64 3.47
CA GLY A 291 25.51 -6.44 4.47
C GLY A 291 26.16 -5.67 5.62
N ASN A 292 26.18 -4.33 5.56
CA ASN A 292 26.74 -3.45 6.60
C ASN A 292 25.67 -2.84 7.53
N VAL A 293 24.41 -3.26 7.41
CA VAL A 293 23.31 -2.85 8.30
C VAL A 293 22.93 -4.02 9.20
N PHE A 294 22.76 -3.76 10.50
CA PHE A 294 22.33 -4.78 11.48
C PHE A 294 20.81 -4.96 11.46
N ALA A 295 20.03 -3.89 11.47
CA ALA A 295 18.57 -3.96 11.51
C ALA A 295 17.88 -2.91 10.62
N ILE A 296 16.62 -3.20 10.26
CA ILE A 296 15.70 -2.29 9.58
C ILE A 296 14.32 -2.37 10.24
N THR A 297 13.54 -1.29 10.18
CA THR A 297 12.12 -1.33 10.54
C THR A 297 11.32 -2.13 9.52
N SER A 298 10.26 -2.82 9.96
CA SER A 298 9.37 -3.52 9.04
C SER A 298 7.98 -3.76 9.63
N SER A 299 6.99 -3.85 8.73
CA SER A 299 5.70 -4.46 9.03
C SER A 299 5.88 -5.98 9.05
N LEU A 300 5.66 -6.57 10.21
CA LEU A 300 5.88 -7.97 10.50
C LEU A 300 4.60 -8.80 10.36
N LYS A 301 4.85 -10.06 10.02
CA LYS A 301 3.92 -11.18 9.98
C LYS A 301 4.74 -12.46 10.16
N PRO A 302 4.14 -13.63 10.41
CA PRO A 302 4.90 -14.87 10.47
C PRO A 302 5.70 -15.08 9.18
N GLY A 303 7.00 -15.37 9.29
CA GLY A 303 7.85 -15.65 8.13
C GLY A 303 8.40 -14.43 7.38
N LYS A 304 8.23 -13.20 7.90
CA LYS A 304 8.65 -11.98 7.20
C LYS A 304 10.17 -11.90 7.05
N ALA A 305 10.93 -12.30 8.06
CA ALA A 305 12.39 -12.36 7.98
C ALA A 305 12.86 -13.33 6.89
N GLU A 306 12.24 -14.49 6.77
CA GLU A 306 12.53 -15.51 5.75
C GLU A 306 12.18 -15.00 4.34
N GLU A 307 11.03 -14.35 4.17
CA GLU A 307 10.66 -13.71 2.89
C GLU A 307 11.74 -12.72 2.42
N ILE A 308 12.19 -11.82 3.32
CA ILE A 308 13.23 -10.84 3.00
C ILE A 308 14.59 -11.51 2.80
N ALA A 309 14.92 -12.53 3.59
CA ALA A 309 16.16 -13.27 3.46
C ALA A 309 16.29 -13.94 2.08
N ILE A 310 15.20 -14.45 1.52
CA ILE A 310 15.15 -14.99 0.15
C ILE A 310 15.36 -13.87 -0.87
N GLN A 311 14.70 -12.72 -0.68
CA GLN A 311 14.78 -11.58 -1.59
C GLN A 311 16.20 -11.02 -1.70
N ILE A 312 16.93 -10.92 -0.58
CA ILE A 312 18.24 -10.25 -0.53
C ILE A 312 19.42 -11.24 -0.40
N ASN A 313 19.19 -12.53 -0.65
CA ASN A 313 20.19 -13.58 -0.59
C ASN A 313 20.90 -13.71 0.78
N MET A 314 20.12 -13.62 1.86
CA MET A 314 20.55 -13.74 3.26
C MET A 314 19.82 -14.88 4.00
N VAL A 315 19.44 -15.94 3.27
CA VAL A 315 18.73 -17.11 3.82
C VAL A 315 19.44 -17.64 5.07
N GLY A 316 18.68 -17.80 6.16
CA GLY A 316 19.17 -18.28 7.45
C GLY A 316 19.97 -17.25 8.28
N LYS A 317 20.11 -16.00 7.82
CA LYS A 317 20.87 -14.95 8.53
C LYS A 317 20.00 -13.86 9.15
N LEU A 318 18.71 -13.86 8.88
CA LEU A 318 17.77 -12.85 9.37
C LEU A 318 16.80 -13.45 10.37
N ALA A 319 16.42 -12.64 11.36
CA ALA A 319 15.29 -12.88 12.23
C ALA A 319 14.47 -11.59 12.35
N GLN A 320 13.28 -11.68 12.93
CA GLN A 320 12.40 -10.54 13.18
C GLN A 320 12.14 -10.41 14.68
N LYS A 321 11.87 -9.18 15.13
CA LYS A 321 11.48 -8.89 16.51
C LYS A 321 10.33 -7.90 16.52
N GLU A 322 9.21 -8.33 17.07
CA GLU A 322 8.02 -7.51 17.30
C GLU A 322 8.25 -6.48 18.41
N LEU A 323 7.78 -5.25 18.20
CA LEU A 323 7.96 -4.13 19.14
C LEU A 323 6.63 -3.53 19.63
N ASN A 324 5.50 -4.07 19.18
CA ASN A 324 4.18 -3.62 19.56
C ASN A 324 3.17 -4.77 19.52
N THR A 325 1.91 -4.48 19.86
CA THR A 325 0.82 -5.45 19.71
C THR A 325 0.29 -5.47 18.28
N LYS A 326 -0.21 -6.64 17.86
CA LYS A 326 -0.83 -6.80 16.54
C LYS A 326 -2.22 -6.15 16.48
N THR A 327 -2.50 -5.48 15.37
CA THR A 327 -3.74 -4.72 15.16
C THR A 327 -4.36 -5.00 13.79
N ILE A 328 -5.65 -4.67 13.65
CA ILE A 328 -6.36 -4.60 12.37
C ILE A 328 -7.04 -3.24 12.28
N ALA A 329 -6.69 -2.45 11.26
CA ALA A 329 -7.35 -1.19 10.93
C ALA A 329 -7.65 -1.12 9.43
N THR A 330 -8.27 -0.01 8.99
CA THR A 330 -8.53 0.26 7.57
C THR A 330 -7.23 0.19 6.75
N SER A 331 -6.09 0.58 7.34
CA SER A 331 -4.77 0.48 6.71
C SER A 331 -4.38 -0.94 6.31
N GLU A 332 -4.83 -1.95 7.05
CA GLU A 332 -4.54 -3.35 6.79
C GLU A 332 -5.56 -3.93 5.79
N THR A 333 -6.85 -3.67 5.97
CA THR A 333 -7.91 -4.18 5.09
C THR A 333 -7.87 -3.57 3.68
N ALA A 334 -7.40 -2.33 3.56
CA ALA A 334 -7.14 -1.63 2.30
C ALA A 334 -5.63 -1.49 2.03
N GLY A 335 -4.78 -2.31 2.66
CA GLY A 335 -3.32 -2.21 2.55
C GLY A 335 -2.75 -2.72 1.24
N SER A 336 -3.53 -3.47 0.47
CA SER A 336 -3.15 -3.99 -0.84
C SER A 336 -4.38 -4.37 -1.63
N MET A 337 -4.59 -3.73 -2.78
CA MET A 337 -5.77 -3.93 -3.62
C MET A 337 -5.43 -3.79 -5.10
N LEU A 338 -6.27 -4.39 -5.95
CA LEU A 338 -6.30 -4.12 -7.38
C LEU A 338 -7.55 -3.30 -7.71
N GLY A 339 -7.35 -2.09 -8.21
CA GLY A 339 -8.42 -1.20 -8.69
C GLY A 339 -8.57 -1.28 -10.20
N ILE A 340 -9.80 -1.21 -10.71
CA ILE A 340 -10.07 -1.11 -12.16
C ILE A 340 -10.19 0.37 -12.52
N SER A 341 -9.35 0.83 -13.45
CA SER A 341 -9.31 2.22 -13.88
C SER A 341 -10.59 2.61 -14.63
N THR A 342 -11.07 3.84 -14.44
CA THR A 342 -12.17 4.41 -15.25
C THR A 342 -11.81 4.62 -16.71
N THR A 343 -10.53 4.44 -17.08
CA THR A 343 -10.05 4.49 -18.46
C THR A 343 -10.09 3.14 -19.17
N SER A 344 -10.31 2.03 -18.45
CA SER A 344 -10.35 0.68 -19.00
C SER A 344 -11.38 0.57 -20.12
N ASP A 345 -10.97 0.03 -21.27
CA ASP A 345 -11.88 -0.23 -22.38
C ASP A 345 -12.61 -1.58 -22.23
N ASN A 346 -12.19 -2.42 -21.27
CA ASN A 346 -12.85 -3.68 -20.96
C ASN A 346 -12.82 -4.06 -19.46
N PRO A 347 -13.63 -3.40 -18.62
CA PRO A 347 -13.65 -3.65 -17.18
C PRO A 347 -14.17 -5.05 -16.80
N VAL A 348 -14.93 -5.71 -17.68
CA VAL A 348 -15.37 -7.10 -17.47
C VAL A 348 -14.19 -8.07 -17.53
N LEU A 349 -13.31 -7.94 -18.52
CA LEU A 349 -12.11 -8.77 -18.61
C LEU A 349 -11.14 -8.47 -17.47
N ALA A 350 -11.00 -7.20 -17.07
CA ALA A 350 -10.21 -6.82 -15.90
C ALA A 350 -10.73 -7.49 -14.60
N MET A 351 -12.04 -7.44 -14.34
CA MET A 351 -12.65 -8.12 -13.18
C MET A 351 -12.47 -9.64 -13.25
N LYS A 352 -12.64 -10.26 -14.43
CA LYS A 352 -12.40 -11.69 -14.61
C LYS A 352 -10.96 -12.09 -14.33
N LEU A 353 -9.98 -11.29 -14.74
CA LEU A 353 -8.57 -11.52 -14.41
C LEU A 353 -8.34 -11.44 -12.90
N ILE A 354 -8.81 -10.37 -12.24
CA ILE A 354 -8.70 -10.23 -10.78
C ILE A 354 -9.35 -11.44 -10.10
N ASN A 355 -10.53 -11.87 -10.56
CA ASN A 355 -11.19 -13.06 -10.04
C ASN A 355 -10.36 -14.34 -10.18
N LEU A 356 -9.71 -14.55 -11.33
CA LEU A 356 -8.81 -15.69 -11.50
C LEU A 356 -7.62 -15.64 -10.54
N LEU A 357 -7.06 -14.46 -10.25
CA LEU A 357 -5.99 -14.33 -9.26
C LEU A 357 -6.46 -14.74 -7.84
N HIS A 358 -7.76 -14.74 -7.56
CA HIS A 358 -8.32 -15.21 -6.29
C HIS A 358 -8.67 -16.69 -6.23
N SER A 359 -8.83 -17.37 -7.38
CA SER A 359 -9.36 -18.74 -7.44
C SER A 359 -8.51 -19.75 -8.23
N ASP A 360 -7.59 -19.29 -9.08
CA ASP A 360 -6.78 -20.13 -9.97
C ASP A 360 -5.33 -20.17 -9.48
N ALA A 361 -4.97 -21.27 -8.79
CA ALA A 361 -3.63 -21.45 -8.24
C ALA A 361 -2.56 -21.52 -9.33
N TYR A 362 -2.87 -22.04 -10.52
CA TYR A 362 -1.88 -22.13 -11.60
C TYR A 362 -1.51 -20.73 -12.10
N LEU A 363 -2.51 -19.90 -12.42
CA LEU A 363 -2.26 -18.53 -12.85
C LEU A 363 -1.54 -17.71 -11.76
N ASN A 364 -1.99 -17.85 -10.51
CA ASN A 364 -1.40 -17.08 -9.42
C ASN A 364 0.09 -17.44 -9.20
N ASN A 365 0.44 -18.72 -9.23
CA ASN A 365 1.84 -19.15 -9.13
C ASN A 365 2.66 -18.81 -10.38
N LEU A 366 2.09 -18.91 -11.58
CA LEU A 366 2.76 -18.54 -12.82
C LEU A 366 3.13 -17.05 -12.83
N LEU A 367 2.22 -16.18 -12.35
CA LEU A 367 2.49 -14.75 -12.22
C LEU A 367 3.53 -14.44 -11.15
N ASN A 368 3.54 -15.14 -10.01
CA ASN A 368 4.45 -14.79 -8.92
C ASN A 368 5.83 -15.42 -9.03
N TYR A 369 5.91 -16.67 -9.49
CA TYR A 369 7.11 -17.50 -9.47
C TYR A 369 7.61 -17.88 -10.87
N GLY A 370 6.84 -17.58 -11.92
CA GLY A 370 7.21 -17.89 -13.29
C GLY A 370 6.94 -19.35 -13.68
N ILE A 371 7.77 -19.86 -14.58
CA ILE A 371 7.62 -21.17 -15.23
C ILE A 371 8.38 -22.28 -14.46
N GLU A 372 7.66 -23.34 -14.07
CA GLU A 372 8.21 -24.60 -13.52
C GLU A 372 9.24 -25.24 -14.47
N GLY A 373 10.35 -25.76 -13.93
CA GLY A 373 11.47 -26.31 -14.71
C GLY A 373 12.45 -25.24 -15.23
N ARG A 374 12.13 -23.96 -15.07
CA ARG A 374 12.99 -22.83 -15.44
C ARG A 374 13.32 -21.95 -14.26
N HIS A 375 12.30 -21.41 -13.59
CA HIS A 375 12.46 -20.45 -12.49
C HIS A 375 12.30 -21.11 -11.11
N TYR A 376 11.60 -22.23 -11.02
CA TYR A 376 11.50 -23.07 -9.82
C TYR A 376 11.31 -24.54 -10.19
N GLU A 377 11.55 -25.44 -9.24
CA GLU A 377 11.23 -26.87 -9.34
C GLU A 377 10.28 -27.28 -8.21
N ARG A 378 9.45 -28.30 -8.43
CA ARG A 378 8.59 -28.86 -7.36
C ARG A 378 9.38 -29.82 -6.48
N VAL A 379 9.31 -29.58 -5.17
CA VAL A 379 9.77 -30.51 -4.13
C VAL A 379 8.61 -31.39 -3.67
N SER A 380 7.42 -30.81 -3.56
CA SER A 380 6.15 -31.53 -3.30
C SER A 380 4.96 -30.76 -3.91
N ASP A 381 3.72 -31.14 -3.56
CA ASP A 381 2.50 -30.51 -4.10
C ASP A 381 2.50 -28.98 -3.93
N LYS A 382 2.90 -28.50 -2.75
CA LYS A 382 2.87 -27.07 -2.38
C LYS A 382 4.22 -26.47 -2.02
N VAL A 383 5.30 -27.23 -2.20
CA VAL A 383 6.66 -26.77 -1.87
C VAL A 383 7.50 -26.73 -3.13
N ILE A 384 8.12 -25.57 -3.37
CA ILE A 384 8.99 -25.30 -4.51
C ILE A 384 10.41 -24.96 -4.05
N THR A 385 11.38 -25.19 -4.91
CA THR A 385 12.79 -24.81 -4.69
C THR A 385 13.32 -23.97 -5.84
N ARG A 386 14.34 -23.18 -5.55
CA ARG A 386 14.96 -22.26 -6.51
C ARG A 386 15.76 -23.03 -7.57
N THR A 387 15.84 -22.48 -8.77
CA THR A 387 16.75 -22.89 -9.83
C THR A 387 17.77 -21.78 -10.09
N LYS A 388 18.64 -21.96 -11.08
CA LYS A 388 19.48 -20.86 -11.58
C LYS A 388 18.67 -19.74 -12.24
N GLY A 389 17.49 -20.06 -12.80
CA GLY A 389 16.62 -19.09 -13.46
C GLY A 389 15.74 -18.28 -12.50
N THR A 390 15.73 -18.58 -11.19
CA THR A 390 14.94 -17.79 -10.23
C THR A 390 15.36 -16.32 -10.18
N GLU A 391 16.62 -16.02 -10.48
CA GLU A 391 17.12 -14.63 -10.55
C GLU A 391 16.58 -13.85 -11.75
N ASP A 392 16.16 -14.57 -12.81
CA ASP A 392 15.60 -13.96 -14.01
C ASP A 392 14.11 -13.65 -13.88
N TYR A 393 13.43 -14.31 -12.93
CA TYR A 393 12.04 -14.01 -12.60
C TYR A 393 11.70 -14.46 -11.17
N ASN A 394 11.49 -13.47 -10.29
CA ASN A 394 10.87 -13.65 -9.00
C ASN A 394 10.35 -12.29 -8.53
N LEU A 395 9.05 -12.04 -8.71
CA LEU A 395 8.52 -10.70 -8.47
C LEU A 395 8.62 -10.25 -7.00
N GLY A 396 8.67 -11.19 -6.04
CA GLY A 396 8.60 -10.86 -4.61
C GLY A 396 7.34 -10.07 -4.22
N ALA A 397 6.29 -10.19 -5.04
CA ALA A 397 5.19 -9.25 -5.14
C ALA A 397 3.83 -9.88 -4.78
N ASN A 398 3.83 -11.11 -4.27
CA ASN A 398 2.65 -11.93 -4.00
C ASN A 398 1.59 -11.18 -3.18
N TRP A 399 2.01 -10.23 -2.35
CA TRP A 399 1.15 -9.43 -1.48
C TRP A 399 0.25 -8.45 -2.26
N MET A 400 0.49 -8.23 -3.55
CA MET A 400 -0.34 -7.39 -4.44
C MET A 400 -1.35 -8.19 -5.27
N PHE A 401 -1.21 -9.51 -5.39
CA PHE A 401 -1.87 -10.28 -6.45
C PHE A 401 -2.83 -11.35 -5.93
N GLY A 402 -4.10 -10.96 -5.80
CA GLY A 402 -5.20 -11.89 -5.62
C GLY A 402 -5.18 -12.61 -4.27
N ASN A 403 -4.94 -13.92 -4.26
CA ASN A 403 -5.02 -14.74 -3.06
C ASN A 403 -3.69 -15.45 -2.73
N GLN A 404 -3.01 -14.99 -1.68
CA GLN A 404 -1.73 -15.57 -1.25
C GLN A 404 -1.85 -17.01 -0.77
N PHE A 405 -3.02 -17.41 -0.28
CA PHE A 405 -3.26 -18.78 0.18
C PHE A 405 -3.26 -19.81 -0.97
N LEU A 406 -3.22 -19.35 -2.22
CA LEU A 406 -3.02 -20.21 -3.40
C LEU A 406 -1.56 -20.40 -3.78
N ASN A 407 -0.65 -19.57 -3.24
CA ASN A 407 0.76 -19.64 -3.59
C ASN A 407 1.41 -20.92 -3.03
N ASP A 408 2.29 -21.49 -3.84
CA ASP A 408 3.26 -22.46 -3.36
C ASP A 408 4.25 -21.76 -2.41
N VAL A 409 4.90 -22.54 -1.55
CA VAL A 409 5.81 -22.07 -0.51
C VAL A 409 7.24 -22.47 -0.88
N TRP A 410 8.21 -21.57 -0.68
CA TRP A 410 9.61 -21.94 -0.89
C TRP A 410 10.06 -22.94 0.17
N ASP A 411 10.96 -23.86 -0.19
CA ASP A 411 11.58 -24.84 0.72
C ASP A 411 12.43 -24.23 1.85
N THR A 412 12.68 -22.92 1.76
CA THR A 412 13.35 -22.08 2.76
C THR A 412 12.37 -21.38 3.70
N GLU A 413 11.07 -21.52 3.46
CA GLU A 413 10.00 -21.00 4.31
C GLU A 413 9.34 -22.12 5.13
N SER A 414 8.52 -21.74 6.11
CA SER A 414 7.72 -22.69 6.87
C SER A 414 6.69 -23.39 5.96
N PRO A 415 6.59 -24.73 5.92
CA PRO A 415 5.56 -25.41 5.13
C PRO A 415 4.14 -25.05 5.58
N ASP A 416 3.96 -24.73 6.87
CA ASP A 416 2.69 -24.26 7.44
C ASP A 416 2.47 -22.73 7.34
N LYS A 417 3.18 -22.02 6.46
CA LYS A 417 3.14 -20.54 6.35
C LYS A 417 1.72 -19.98 6.32
N TRP A 418 0.86 -20.56 5.47
CA TRP A 418 -0.52 -20.10 5.30
C TRP A 418 -1.40 -20.37 6.52
N GLU A 419 -1.12 -21.44 7.27
CA GLU A 419 -1.81 -21.71 8.53
C GLU A 419 -1.36 -20.72 9.62
N LYS A 420 -0.08 -20.41 9.68
CA LYS A 420 0.45 -19.36 10.56
C LYS A 420 -0.18 -17.99 10.27
N PHE A 421 -0.48 -17.66 9.01
CA PHE A 421 -1.17 -16.41 8.68
C PHE A 421 -2.61 -16.39 9.22
N ARG A 422 -3.33 -17.51 9.10
CA ARG A 422 -4.67 -17.63 9.67
C ARG A 422 -4.63 -17.44 11.19
N GLN A 423 -3.70 -18.11 11.87
CA GLN A 423 -3.52 -17.97 13.32
C GLN A 423 -3.07 -16.55 13.72
N PHE A 424 -2.25 -15.90 12.90
CA PHE A 424 -1.79 -14.54 13.17
C PHE A 424 -2.95 -13.53 13.24
N ASN A 425 -3.99 -13.74 12.44
CA ASN A 425 -5.19 -12.91 12.43
C ASN A 425 -6.02 -13.04 13.73
N GLU A 426 -5.89 -14.13 14.48
CA GLU A 426 -6.67 -14.37 15.69
C GLU A 426 -6.21 -13.48 16.85
N GLY A 427 -7.14 -12.91 17.62
CA GLY A 427 -6.79 -12.11 18.81
C GLY A 427 -6.08 -10.78 18.51
N ALA A 428 -6.15 -10.28 17.28
CA ALA A 428 -5.67 -8.94 16.95
C ALA A 428 -6.61 -7.85 17.49
N THR A 429 -6.03 -6.73 17.91
CA THR A 429 -6.80 -5.59 18.40
C THR A 429 -7.39 -4.82 17.22
N LEU A 430 -8.71 -4.68 17.17
CA LEU A 430 -9.37 -3.89 16.13
C LEU A 430 -9.27 -2.40 16.46
N SER A 431 -8.79 -1.61 15.50
CA SER A 431 -8.81 -0.15 15.62
C SER A 431 -10.24 0.36 15.77
N PRO A 432 -10.52 1.36 16.62
CA PRO A 432 -11.79 2.06 16.65
C PRO A 432 -12.14 2.72 15.29
N GLY A 433 -11.12 2.98 14.46
CA GLY A 433 -11.21 3.55 13.12
C GLY A 433 -11.49 2.55 12.00
N LEU A 434 -11.58 1.25 12.28
CA LEU A 434 -11.72 0.22 11.24
C LEU A 434 -12.98 0.44 10.39
N GLY A 435 -12.78 0.62 9.08
CA GLY A 435 -13.79 0.91 8.07
C GLY A 435 -14.08 2.40 7.86
N PHE A 436 -13.42 3.29 8.59
CA PHE A 436 -13.53 4.74 8.38
C PHE A 436 -12.43 5.25 7.45
N VAL A 437 -12.80 6.14 6.54
CA VAL A 437 -11.92 6.88 5.64
C VAL A 437 -12.35 8.34 5.63
N PHE A 438 -11.43 9.24 5.95
CA PHE A 438 -11.68 10.68 5.99
C PHE A 438 -11.90 11.27 4.59
N ASP A 439 -13.01 11.98 4.39
CA ASP A 439 -13.22 12.83 3.22
C ASP A 439 -12.59 14.20 3.46
N SER A 440 -11.49 14.45 2.75
CA SER A 440 -10.73 15.71 2.83
C SER A 440 -11.31 16.83 1.98
N THR A 441 -12.31 16.57 1.14
CA THR A 441 -12.89 17.55 0.20
C THR A 441 -13.31 18.86 0.89
N PRO A 442 -13.97 18.86 2.07
CA PRO A 442 -14.38 20.08 2.74
C PRO A 442 -13.23 20.98 3.24
N VAL A 443 -12.01 20.42 3.39
CA VAL A 443 -10.83 21.11 3.97
C VAL A 443 -9.60 20.99 3.06
N LYS A 444 -9.84 20.85 1.74
CA LYS A 444 -8.80 20.55 0.75
C LYS A 444 -7.65 21.57 0.73
N SER A 445 -7.97 22.87 0.93
CA SER A 445 -6.98 23.95 0.93
C SER A 445 -6.03 23.85 2.12
N GLU A 446 -6.57 23.58 3.30
CA GLU A 446 -5.84 23.43 4.55
C GLU A 446 -4.97 22.17 4.48
N VAL A 447 -5.52 21.07 3.98
CA VAL A 447 -4.77 19.82 3.74
C VAL A 447 -3.57 20.09 2.84
N ALA A 448 -3.75 20.80 1.71
CA ALA A 448 -2.65 21.12 0.82
C ALA A 448 -1.56 21.96 1.48
N ALA A 449 -1.94 22.94 2.32
CA ALA A 449 -1.00 23.78 3.06
C ALA A 449 -0.22 22.99 4.13
N VAL A 450 -0.92 22.18 4.91
CA VAL A 450 -0.37 21.35 5.98
C VAL A 450 0.58 20.27 5.44
N VAL A 451 0.18 19.52 4.41
CA VAL A 451 1.03 18.48 3.79
C VAL A 451 2.36 19.07 3.28
N ASN A 452 2.34 20.28 2.74
CA ASN A 452 3.57 20.94 2.28
C ASN A 452 4.49 21.32 3.43
N ILE A 453 3.95 21.62 4.62
CA ILE A 453 4.76 21.84 5.82
C ILE A 453 5.30 20.50 6.31
N ASP A 454 4.47 19.45 6.43
CA ASP A 454 4.93 18.13 6.89
C ASP A 454 6.09 17.60 6.06
N ARG A 455 6.05 17.75 4.73
CA ARG A 455 7.16 17.39 3.82
C ARG A 455 8.49 18.04 4.16
N GLN A 456 8.49 19.22 4.78
CA GLN A 456 9.70 19.95 5.16
C GLN A 456 10.24 19.55 6.54
N TYR A 457 9.43 18.95 7.40
CA TYR A 457 9.75 18.75 8.83
C TYR A 457 9.77 17.29 9.25
N ILE A 458 8.76 16.49 8.84
CA ILE A 458 8.53 15.16 9.39
C ILE A 458 9.72 14.23 9.19
N SER A 459 10.32 14.20 8.00
CA SER A 459 11.48 13.34 7.73
C SER A 459 12.64 13.62 8.71
N ALA A 460 12.89 14.90 9.02
CA ALA A 460 13.94 15.30 9.95
C ALA A 460 13.61 14.95 11.42
N LEU A 461 12.36 15.09 11.82
CA LEU A 461 11.88 14.74 13.16
C LEU A 461 11.86 13.21 13.37
N ASP A 462 11.28 12.46 12.42
CA ASP A 462 11.12 11.01 12.48
C ASP A 462 12.45 10.24 12.38
N THR A 463 13.51 10.87 11.90
CA THR A 463 14.86 10.29 11.86
C THR A 463 15.76 10.80 12.98
N GLY A 464 15.26 11.71 13.84
CA GLY A 464 16.05 12.30 14.91
C GLY A 464 17.20 13.20 14.41
N SER A 465 17.18 13.62 13.14
CA SER A 465 18.30 14.37 12.53
C SER A 465 18.40 15.82 13.01
N VAL A 466 17.34 16.34 13.61
CA VAL A 466 17.27 17.71 14.15
C VAL A 466 17.04 17.73 15.65
N ASP A 467 17.37 18.86 16.27
CA ASP A 467 17.02 19.14 17.67
C ASP A 467 15.50 19.35 17.77
N ILE A 468 14.81 18.40 18.41
CA ILE A 468 13.35 18.35 18.51
C ILE A 468 12.84 19.57 19.28
N ASP A 469 13.44 19.90 20.43
CA ASP A 469 12.98 20.99 21.30
C ASP A 469 13.09 22.35 20.61
N ARG A 470 14.07 22.49 19.71
CA ARG A 470 14.25 23.68 18.89
C ARG A 470 13.30 23.74 17.70
N VAL A 471 13.06 22.62 17.02
CA VAL A 471 12.30 22.58 15.75
C VAL A 471 10.79 22.47 15.98
N LEU A 472 10.37 21.73 17.00
CA LEU A 472 8.98 21.40 17.26
C LEU A 472 8.08 22.64 17.48
N PRO A 473 8.49 23.69 18.22
CA PRO A 473 7.65 24.89 18.39
C PRO A 473 7.37 25.62 17.06
N ASP A 474 8.37 25.74 16.18
CA ASP A 474 8.20 26.37 14.86
C ASP A 474 7.31 25.51 13.95
N TYR A 475 7.51 24.20 13.95
CA TYR A 475 6.68 23.25 13.22
C TYR A 475 5.20 23.35 13.64
N ILE A 476 4.91 23.28 14.94
CA ILE A 476 3.55 23.41 15.49
C ILE A 476 2.93 24.76 15.09
N GLN A 477 3.69 25.86 15.21
CA GLN A 477 3.18 27.19 14.86
C GLN A 477 2.84 27.29 13.37
N LYS A 478 3.67 26.72 12.49
CA LYS A 478 3.41 26.68 11.05
C LYS A 478 2.17 25.85 10.72
N LEU A 479 2.02 24.68 11.34
CA LEU A 479 0.83 23.84 11.16
C LEU A 479 -0.45 24.55 11.62
N LYS A 480 -0.43 25.21 12.78
CA LYS A 480 -1.55 26.01 13.28
C LYS A 480 -1.93 27.12 12.31
N THR A 481 -0.93 27.84 11.81
CA THR A 481 -1.14 28.91 10.82
C THR A 481 -1.72 28.37 9.50
N ALA A 482 -1.34 27.16 9.10
CA ALA A 482 -1.84 26.49 7.91
C ALA A 482 -3.21 25.83 8.07
N GLY A 483 -3.82 25.86 9.26
CA GLY A 483 -5.17 25.36 9.49
C GLY A 483 -5.27 23.90 9.94
N ILE A 484 -4.23 23.34 10.57
CA ILE A 484 -4.28 21.97 11.13
C ILE A 484 -5.50 21.73 12.03
N GLU A 485 -5.90 22.72 12.82
CA GLU A 485 -7.04 22.60 13.74
C GLU A 485 -8.38 22.45 12.99
N VAL A 486 -8.50 23.04 11.79
CA VAL A 486 -9.67 22.89 10.92
C VAL A 486 -9.76 21.45 10.39
N ILE A 487 -8.62 20.88 9.97
CA ILE A 487 -8.52 19.50 9.50
C ILE A 487 -8.91 18.53 10.61
N ILE A 488 -8.32 18.67 11.81
CA ILE A 488 -8.58 17.79 12.95
C ILE A 488 -10.05 17.85 13.36
N LYS A 489 -10.65 19.04 13.40
CA LYS A 489 -12.06 19.21 13.75
C LYS A 489 -12.99 18.55 12.73
N GLU A 490 -12.71 18.70 11.44
CA GLU A 490 -13.53 18.07 10.39
C GLU A 490 -13.37 16.55 10.38
N LYS A 491 -12.13 16.04 10.54
CA LYS A 491 -11.85 14.61 10.66
C LYS A 491 -12.55 14.00 11.87
N GLN A 492 -12.52 14.67 13.03
CA GLN A 492 -13.27 14.25 14.22
C GLN A 492 -14.78 14.24 13.96
N ARG A 493 -15.34 15.28 13.33
CA ARG A 493 -16.78 15.36 13.05
C ARG A 493 -17.26 14.19 12.21
N GLN A 494 -16.52 13.85 11.15
CA GLN A 494 -16.83 12.71 10.28
C GLN A 494 -16.64 11.38 11.02
N PHE A 495 -15.58 11.23 11.82
CA PHE A 495 -15.34 10.02 12.57
C PHE A 495 -16.42 9.77 13.65
N ASP A 496 -16.84 10.81 14.36
CA ASP A 496 -17.95 10.73 15.31
C ASP A 496 -19.25 10.32 14.64
N GLN A 497 -19.49 10.79 13.41
CA GLN A 497 -20.66 10.38 12.62
C GLN A 497 -20.59 8.90 12.27
N PHE A 498 -19.44 8.43 11.78
CA PHE A 498 -19.22 7.03 11.45
C PHE A 498 -19.44 6.11 12.66
N ILE A 499 -18.89 6.46 13.83
CA ILE A 499 -19.08 5.68 15.07
C ILE A 499 -20.56 5.57 15.43
N ARG A 500 -21.32 6.67 15.32
CA ARG A 500 -22.78 6.66 15.57
C ARG A 500 -23.50 5.74 14.59
N GLU A 501 -23.21 5.84 13.30
CA GLU A 501 -23.83 5.01 12.27
C GLU A 501 -23.51 3.51 12.44
N GLN A 502 -22.26 3.17 12.80
CA GLN A 502 -21.89 1.80 13.13
C GLN A 502 -22.69 1.26 14.32
N ALA A 503 -22.81 2.05 15.39
CA ALA A 503 -23.57 1.66 16.57
C ALA A 503 -25.06 1.43 16.24
N GLU A 504 -25.64 2.24 15.35
CA GLU A 504 -27.00 2.05 14.87
C GLU A 504 -27.16 0.79 14.01
N ARG A 505 -26.22 0.50 13.11
CA ARG A 505 -26.24 -0.74 12.30
C ARG A 505 -26.18 -1.98 13.19
N ARG A 506 -25.30 -1.99 14.19
CA ARG A 506 -25.18 -3.10 15.15
C ARG A 506 -26.42 -3.31 16.01
N ARG A 507 -27.26 -2.29 16.23
CA ARG A 507 -28.54 -2.42 16.95
C ARG A 507 -29.68 -2.97 16.11
N ARG A 508 -29.55 -2.93 14.77
CA ARG A 508 -30.58 -3.39 13.82
C ARG A 508 -30.41 -4.85 13.39
N LEU A 509 -29.20 -5.38 13.55
CA LEU A 509 -28.85 -6.80 13.43
C LEU A 509 -29.11 -7.50 14.76
#